data_AF-A0A4R6EVX7-F1
#
_entry.id   AF-A0A4R6EVX7-F1
#
_cell.length_a   1.000
_cell.length_b   1.000
_cell.length_c   1.000
_cell.angle_alpha   90.00
_cell.angle_beta   90.00
_cell.angle_gamma   90.00
#
_symmetry.space_group_name_H-M   'P 1'
#
loop_
_entity.id
_entity.type
_entity.pdbx_description
1 polymer ?
#
loop_
_entity_poly.entity_id
_entity_poly.type
_entity_poly.pdbx_seq_one_letter_code
_entity_poly.pdbx_strand_id
1 'polypeptide(L)'
;MMKVAEVTFPTSVGGSTAHEVAKGRVVKIFMLDSAVPLFNVVFGGMRFLADKEQTLKQIEACKASGGEQMPSPAWEWKFDSGFEHSVDGHRNKGWVLTSL
;
A
#
# COMPACT_ATOMS: atom_id res chain seq x y z
N MET A 1 -27.64 9.79 -2.02
CA MET A 1 -26.18 9.91 -1.89
C MET A 1 -25.68 8.73 -1.08
N MET A 2 -24.93 7.80 -1.70
CA MET A 2 -24.26 6.73 -0.94
C MET A 2 -23.14 7.37 -0.13
N LYS A 3 -23.15 7.16 1.18
CA LYS A 3 -22.11 7.61 2.10
C LYS A 3 -20.83 6.85 1.71
N VAL A 4 -19.83 7.55 1.17
CA VAL A 4 -18.53 6.91 0.87
C VAL A 4 -17.92 6.50 2.21
N ALA A 5 -17.77 5.20 2.42
CA ALA A 5 -17.10 4.70 3.62
C ALA A 5 -15.66 5.21 3.65
N GLU A 6 -15.20 5.64 4.83
CA GLU A 6 -13.81 6.06 5.03
C GLU A 6 -12.88 4.84 4.93
N VAL A 7 -11.75 5.00 4.23
CA VAL A 7 -10.77 3.92 4.08
C VAL A 7 -10.12 3.64 5.43
N THR A 8 -10.29 2.42 5.93
CA THR A 8 -9.66 1.98 7.19
C THR A 8 -8.34 1.28 6.90
N PHE A 9 -7.32 1.53 7.73
CA PHE A 9 -6.00 0.94 7.62
C PHE A 9 -5.73 -0.01 8.81
N PRO A 10 -5.07 -1.15 8.58
CA PRO A 10 -4.60 -2.00 9.68
C PRO A 10 -3.54 -1.27 10.52
N THR A 11 -3.53 -1.53 11.83
CA THR A 11 -2.65 -0.85 12.80
C THR A 11 -1.51 -1.72 13.30
N SER A 12 -1.46 -2.99 12.91
CA SER A 12 -0.41 -3.95 13.29
C SER A 12 0.07 -4.78 12.10
N VAL A 13 1.35 -5.14 12.11
CA VAL A 13 1.96 -5.99 11.09
C VAL A 13 1.23 -7.33 10.99
N GLY A 14 0.94 -7.75 9.76
CA GLY A 14 0.12 -8.94 9.47
C GLY A 14 -1.39 -8.70 9.54
N GLY A 15 -1.83 -7.55 10.06
CA GLY A 15 -3.22 -7.10 9.99
C GLY A 15 -3.62 -6.70 8.57
N SER A 16 -4.91 -6.83 8.27
CA SER A 16 -5.47 -6.44 6.97
C SER A 16 -6.83 -5.77 7.09
N THR A 17 -7.12 -4.85 6.18
CA THR A 17 -8.46 -4.29 5.96
C THR A 17 -8.89 -4.51 4.51
N ALA A 18 -10.20 -4.46 4.28
CA ALA A 18 -10.81 -4.53 2.96
C ALA A 18 -11.68 -3.30 2.75
N HIS A 19 -11.50 -2.62 1.62
CA HIS A 19 -12.25 -1.43 1.24
C HIS A 19 -12.92 -1.67 -0.11
N GLU A 20 -14.25 -1.57 -0.16
CA GLU A 20 -15.01 -1.71 -1.40
C GLU A 20 -15.01 -0.38 -2.17
N VAL A 21 -14.50 -0.39 -3.40
CA VAL A 21 -14.43 0.79 -4.28
C VAL A 21 -15.61 0.87 -5.26
N ALA A 22 -16.18 -0.28 -5.60
CA ALA A 22 -17.42 -0.47 -6.37
C ALA A 22 -18.00 -1.85 -6.05
N LYS A 23 -19.24 -2.13 -6.45
CA LYS A 23 -19.93 -3.38 -6.13
C LYS A 23 -19.09 -4.61 -6.52
N GLY A 24 -18.65 -5.39 -5.54
CA GLY A 24 -17.81 -6.58 -5.71
C GLY A 24 -16.34 -6.30 -6.07
N ARG A 25 -15.91 -5.03 -6.01
CA ARG A 25 -14.54 -4.58 -6.30
C ARG A 25 -13.90 -4.10 -5.01
N VAL A 26 -12.99 -4.91 -4.49
CA VAL A 26 -12.40 -4.74 -3.16
C VAL A 26 -10.90 -4.52 -3.28
N VAL A 27 -10.42 -3.48 -2.60
CA VAL A 27 -9.01 -3.23 -2.33
C VAL A 27 -8.69 -3.84 -0.97
N LYS A 28 -7.70 -4.72 -0.91
CA LYS A 28 -7.19 -5.28 0.35
C LYS A 28 -5.89 -4.58 0.72
N ILE A 29 -5.77 -4.15 1.97
CA ILE A 29 -4.64 -3.39 2.49
C ILE A 29 -4.04 -4.20 3.63
N PHE A 30 -2.78 -4.60 3.51
CA PHE A 30 -2.06 -5.38 4.53
C PHE A 30 -0.92 -4.54 5.08
N MET A 31 -0.78 -4.41 6.41
CA MET A 31 0.37 -3.73 6.98
C MET A 31 1.61 -4.62 6.88
N LEU A 32 2.64 -4.08 6.23
CA LEU A 32 3.93 -4.75 6.03
C LEU A 32 4.95 -4.30 7.07
N ASP A 33 4.99 -3.00 7.33
CA ASP A 33 5.89 -2.38 8.30
C ASP A 33 5.15 -1.26 9.02
N SER A 34 5.32 -1.15 10.34
CA SER A 34 4.69 -0.11 11.16
C SER A 34 5.62 1.06 11.47
N ALA A 35 6.94 0.89 11.33
CA ALA A 35 7.93 1.95 11.54
C ALA A 35 7.93 2.95 10.38
N VAL A 36 7.78 2.42 9.17
CA VAL A 36 7.34 3.18 8.00
C VAL A 36 5.96 2.61 7.69
N PRO A 37 4.83 3.30 7.95
CA PRO A 37 3.48 2.75 7.83
C PRO A 37 3.18 2.40 6.36
N LEU A 38 3.72 1.26 5.97
CA LEU A 38 3.86 0.76 4.62
C LEU A 38 2.94 -0.43 4.48
N PHE A 39 2.17 -0.40 3.42
CA PHE A 39 1.12 -1.35 3.16
C PHE A 39 1.39 -2.08 1.85
N ASN A 40 1.07 -3.36 1.84
CA ASN A 40 0.90 -4.12 0.62
C ASN A 40 -0.57 -3.98 0.20
N VAL A 41 -0.80 -3.31 -0.92
CA VAL A 41 -2.13 -3.01 -1.47
C VAL A 41 -2.41 -3.98 -2.61
N VAL A 42 -3.58 -4.61 -2.57
CA VAL A 42 -4.00 -5.61 -3.57
C VAL A 42 -5.36 -5.25 -4.14
N PHE A 43 -5.45 -5.19 -5.46
CA PHE A 43 -6.70 -4.96 -6.19
C PHE A 43 -6.75 -5.87 -7.43
N GLY A 44 -7.68 -6.84 -7.44
CA GLY A 44 -7.71 -7.86 -8.50
C GLY A 44 -6.38 -8.62 -8.56
N GLY A 45 -5.72 -8.59 -9.73
CA GLY A 45 -4.37 -9.16 -9.92
C GLY A 45 -3.21 -8.20 -9.64
N MET A 46 -3.49 -6.91 -9.40
CA MET A 46 -2.47 -5.90 -9.12
C MET A 46 -2.06 -5.94 -7.66
N ARG A 47 -0.75 -5.83 -7.41
CA ARG A 47 -0.15 -5.71 -6.09
C ARG A 47 0.96 -4.68 -6.11
N PHE A 48 1.00 -3.80 -5.13
CA PHE A 48 2.09 -2.83 -4.95
C PHE A 48 2.24 -2.42 -3.48
N LEU A 49 3.39 -1.85 -3.17
CA LEU A 49 3.67 -1.27 -1.86
C LEU A 49 3.35 0.22 -1.88
N ALA A 50 2.73 0.71 -0.81
CA ALA A 50 2.34 2.10 -0.69
C ALA A 50 2.26 2.53 0.78
N ASP A 51 2.59 3.79 1.06
CA ASP A 51 2.21 4.41 2.32
C ASP A 51 0.70 4.74 2.35
N LYS A 52 0.24 5.36 3.44
CA LYS A 52 -1.16 5.75 3.61
C LYS A 52 -1.64 6.73 2.53
N GLU A 53 -0.84 7.74 2.20
CA GLU A 53 -1.22 8.78 1.22
C GLU A 53 -1.29 8.20 -0.20
N GLN A 54 -0.28 7.43 -0.58
CA GLN A 54 -0.20 6.70 -1.83
C GLN A 54 -1.38 5.73 -2.01
N THR A 55 -1.74 5.00 -0.95
CA THR A 55 -2.91 4.10 -0.95
C THR A 55 -4.21 4.86 -1.17
N LEU A 56 -4.41 5.97 -0.46
CA LEU A 56 -5.60 6.80 -0.62
C LEU A 56 -5.71 7.38 -2.04
N LYS A 57 -4.61 7.90 -2.60
CA LYS A 57 -4.57 8.40 -3.99
C LYS A 57 -4.98 7.33 -5.00
N GLN A 58 -4.51 6.09 -4.82
CA GLN A 58 -4.85 4.96 -5.69
C GLN A 58 -6.32 4.57 -5.58
N ILE A 59 -6.86 4.54 -4.36
CA ILE A 59 -8.28 4.26 -4.13
C ILE A 59 -9.17 5.34 -4.77
N GLU A 60 -8.81 6.62 -4.63
CA GLU A 60 -9.56 7.71 -5.25
C GLU A 60 -9.48 7.68 -6.78
N ALA A 61 -8.30 7.41 -7.35
CA ALA A 61 -8.17 7.23 -8.80
C ALA A 61 -8.99 6.02 -9.31
N CYS A 62 -9.03 4.94 -8.54
CA CYS A 62 -9.85 3.76 -8.86
C CYS A 62 -11.35 4.07 -8.77
N LYS A 63 -11.81 4.84 -7.78
CA LYS A 63 -13.20 5.30 -7.70
C LYS A 63 -13.57 6.20 -8.89
N ALA A 64 -12.66 7.07 -9.31
CA ALA A 64 -12.87 7.95 -10.47
C ALA A 64 -13.04 7.17 -11.80
N SER A 65 -12.48 5.96 -11.90
CA SER A 65 -12.69 5.04 -13.03
C SER A 65 -13.94 4.15 -12.87
N GLY A 66 -14.81 4.42 -11.91
CA GLY A 66 -15.98 3.58 -11.61
C GLY A 66 -15.64 2.28 -10.88
N GLY A 67 -14.43 2.16 -10.33
CA GLY A 67 -13.93 0.97 -9.66
C GLY A 67 -13.49 -0.14 -10.61
N GLU A 68 -13.33 0.15 -11.90
CA GLU A 68 -12.93 -0.83 -12.92
C GLU A 68 -11.41 -1.03 -12.95
N GLN A 69 -10.66 0.06 -12.83
CA GLN A 69 -9.21 0.05 -13.01
C GLN A 69 -8.52 0.87 -11.92
N MET A 70 -7.47 0.29 -11.35
CA MET A 70 -6.51 1.01 -10.51
C MET A 70 -5.28 1.32 -11.38
N PRO A 71 -4.82 2.58 -11.46
CA PRO A 71 -3.66 2.91 -12.27
C PRO A 71 -2.39 2.30 -11.67
N SER A 72 -1.45 1.92 -12.54
CA SER A 72 -0.14 1.46 -12.09
C SER A 72 0.53 2.53 -11.23
N PRO A 73 1.15 2.16 -10.09
CA PRO A 73 1.86 3.12 -9.26
C PRO A 73 3.02 3.75 -10.03
N ALA A 74 3.19 5.07 -9.87
CA ALA A 74 4.33 5.81 -10.42
C ALA A 74 5.56 5.78 -9.49
N TRP A 75 5.60 4.82 -8.57
CA TRP A 75 6.63 4.68 -7.55
C TRP A 75 6.93 3.20 -7.30
N GLU A 76 8.07 2.94 -6.68
CA GLU A 76 8.45 1.62 -6.23
C GLU A 76 9.10 1.70 -4.85
N TRP A 77 8.60 0.93 -3.88
CA TRP A 77 9.29 0.74 -2.61
C TRP A 77 10.20 -0.48 -2.68
N LYS A 78 11.46 -0.30 -2.29
CA LYS A 78 12.44 -1.38 -2.18
C LYS A 78 12.90 -1.50 -0.74
N PHE A 79 13.14 -2.72 -0.29
CA PHE A 79 13.81 -2.94 0.97
C PHE A 79 15.31 -2.82 0.71
N ASP A 80 15.92 -1.72 1.16
CA ASP A 80 17.36 -1.58 1.12
C ASP A 80 17.94 -2.37 2.29
N SER A 81 18.34 -3.61 1.99
CA SER A 81 18.94 -4.50 2.96
C SER A 81 20.45 -4.31 3.10
N GLY A 82 21.08 -3.41 2.32
CA GLY A 82 22.52 -3.12 2.31
C GLY A 82 23.40 -4.33 2.66
N PHE A 83 23.71 -5.18 1.69
CA PHE A 83 24.60 -6.37 1.71
C PHE A 83 24.97 -7.02 3.07
N GLU A 84 24.79 -8.34 3.13
CA GLU A 84 24.86 -9.34 4.23
C GLU A 84 26.01 -9.29 5.29
N HIS A 85 26.82 -8.25 5.39
CA HIS A 85 27.94 -8.16 6.33
C HIS A 85 27.79 -7.13 7.46
N SER A 86 26.66 -6.44 7.61
CA SER A 86 26.43 -5.60 8.79
C SER A 86 25.93 -6.45 9.97
N VAL A 87 26.89 -6.98 10.74
CA VAL A 87 26.73 -7.62 12.07
C VAL A 87 26.36 -6.57 13.14
N ASP A 88 26.33 -5.28 12.77
CA ASP A 88 26.46 -4.18 13.72
C ASP A 88 25.19 -3.33 13.90
N GLY A 89 24.05 -3.74 13.30
CA GLY A 89 22.78 -3.03 13.49
C GLY A 89 22.75 -1.59 12.93
N HIS A 90 23.35 -1.36 11.76
CA HIS A 90 23.48 -0.02 11.20
C HIS A 90 22.13 0.61 10.78
N ARG A 91 22.03 1.93 10.93
CA ARG A 91 20.83 2.79 10.83
C ARG A 91 20.15 2.90 9.46
N ASN A 92 20.63 2.18 8.45
CA ASN A 92 20.20 2.31 7.05
C ASN A 92 19.47 1.07 6.49
N LYS A 93 19.15 0.06 7.33
CA LYS A 93 18.31 -1.08 6.90
C LYS A 93 16.85 -0.66 6.94
N GLY A 94 16.16 -0.63 5.81
CA GLY A 94 14.75 -0.24 5.78
C GLY A 94 14.14 -0.08 4.39
N TRP A 95 12.85 0.28 4.37
CA TRP A 95 12.13 0.57 3.15
C TRP A 95 12.52 1.94 2.59
N VAL A 96 12.85 1.98 1.31
CA VAL A 96 13.22 3.20 0.57
C VAL A 96 12.27 3.38 -0.60
N LEU A 97 11.75 4.60 -0.76
CA LEU A 97 10.98 5.00 -1.92
C LEU A 97 11.94 5.30 -3.06
N THR A 98 11.80 4.57 -4.16
CA THR A 98 12.55 4.78 -5.40
C THR A 98 11.61 5.28 -6.50
N SER A 99 12.10 6.20 -7.34
CA SER A 99 11.40 6.59 -8.55
C SER A 99 11.58 5.49 -9.61
N LEU A 100 10.50 5.17 -10.34
CA LEU A 100 10.56 4.37 -11.56
C LEU A 100 11.29 5.12 -12.68
#